data_AF-A0A967UXH4-F1
#
_entry.id   AF-A0A967UXH4-F1
#
_cell.length_a   1.000
_cell.length_b   1.000
_cell.length_c   1.000
_cell.angle_alpha   90.00
_cell.angle_beta   90.00
_cell.angle_gamma   90.00
#
_symmetry.space_group_name_H-M   'P 1'
#
loop_
_entity.id
_entity.type
_entity.pdbx_description
1 polymer ?
#
loop_
_entity_poly.entity_id
_entity_poly.type
_entity_poly.pdbx_seq_one_letter_code
_entity_poly.pdbx_strand_id
1 'polypeptide(L)'
;MGLRFASIDLPADAVVSEAWLEFTVDEVSPGPASYTIKGVPGAPAWSGFFGVTGLSTTAESVSWAPPEWNSIGVSGPDQRSPDLAPIVRELVAGGAAPGALSFVIAGSGRRTAESFEGGVPPR
;
A
#
# COMPACT_ATOMS: atom_id res chain seq x y z
N MET A 1 -7.84 -5.52 -0.47
CA MET A 1 -6.78 -5.93 -1.42
C MET A 1 -5.44 -5.95 -0.70
N GLY A 2 -4.40 -6.56 -1.29
CA GLY A 2 -3.03 -6.43 -0.77
C GLY A 2 -2.03 -6.07 -1.86
N LEU A 3 -0.95 -5.44 -1.43
CA LEU A 3 0.19 -5.00 -2.24
C LEU A 3 1.45 -5.56 -1.63
N ARG A 4 2.34 -6.11 -2.46
CA ARG A 4 3.64 -6.62 -2.02
C ARG A 4 4.72 -6.04 -2.90
N PHE A 5 5.69 -5.40 -2.27
CA PHE A 5 6.87 -4.84 -2.89
C PHE A 5 8.05 -5.75 -2.57
N ALA A 6 8.58 -6.41 -3.60
CA ALA A 6 9.76 -7.25 -3.48
C ALA A 6 11.03 -6.43 -3.73
N SER A 7 12.15 -6.93 -3.23
CA SER A 7 13.49 -6.36 -3.43
C SER A 7 13.63 -4.92 -2.93
N ILE A 8 13.02 -4.60 -1.79
CA ILE A 8 13.26 -3.32 -1.11
C ILE A 8 14.55 -3.41 -0.29
N ASP A 9 15.54 -2.61 -0.66
CA ASP A 9 16.76 -2.39 0.12
C ASP A 9 16.47 -1.49 1.33
N LEU A 10 15.85 -2.06 2.36
CA LEU A 10 15.62 -1.39 3.64
C LEU A 10 16.53 -2.01 4.71
N PRO A 11 17.61 -1.32 5.11
CA PRO A 11 18.46 -1.75 6.22
C PRO A 11 17.66 -1.97 7.50
N ALA A 12 18.12 -2.90 8.35
CA ALA A 12 17.46 -3.17 9.64
C ALA A 12 17.50 -1.98 10.61
N ASP A 13 18.44 -1.05 10.42
CA ASP A 13 18.60 0.21 11.17
C ASP A 13 18.11 1.45 10.40
N ALA A 14 17.37 1.24 9.30
CA ALA A 14 16.87 2.32 8.48
C ALA A 14 15.97 3.28 9.28
N VAL A 15 16.33 4.55 9.29
CA VAL A 15 15.48 5.62 9.81
C VAL A 15 14.48 6.00 8.71
N VAL A 16 13.27 5.46 8.81
CA VAL A 16 12.17 5.81 7.91
C VAL A 16 11.61 7.16 8.36
N SER A 17 11.85 8.22 7.60
CA SER A 17 11.29 9.56 7.88
C SER A 17 9.84 9.66 7.43
N GLU A 18 9.58 9.26 6.18
CA GLU A 18 8.28 9.27 5.52
C GLU A 18 8.18 8.04 4.61
N ALA A 19 6.97 7.55 4.41
CA ALA A 19 6.67 6.53 3.40
C ALA A 19 5.25 6.72 2.88
N TRP A 20 4.99 6.45 1.61
CA TRP A 20 3.63 6.46 1.06
C TRP A 20 3.51 5.46 -0.07
N LEU A 21 2.28 5.05 -0.37
CA LEU A 21 1.93 4.36 -1.60
C LEU A 21 1.43 5.39 -2.60
N GLU A 22 1.98 5.41 -3.81
CA GLU A 22 1.51 6.22 -4.91
C GLU A 22 0.89 5.35 -6.01
N PHE A 23 -0.31 5.73 -6.46
CA PHE A 23 -1.03 5.05 -7.52
C PHE A 23 -1.09 5.90 -8.79
N THR A 24 -1.23 5.23 -9.93
CA THR A 24 -1.54 5.85 -11.22
C THR A 24 -2.98 5.54 -11.58
N VAL A 25 -3.77 6.53 -11.97
CA VAL A 25 -5.19 6.34 -12.29
C VAL A 25 -5.34 5.58 -13.61
N ASP A 26 -6.07 4.46 -13.57
CA ASP A 26 -6.46 3.70 -14.77
C ASP A 26 -7.86 4.13 -15.26
N GLU A 27 -8.82 4.26 -14.33
CA GLU A 27 -10.20 4.67 -14.65
C GLU A 27 -10.69 5.79 -13.72
N VAL A 28 -11.48 6.71 -14.30
CA VAL A 28 -12.22 7.71 -13.52
C VAL A 28 -13.06 7.02 -12.45
N SER A 29 -12.88 7.46 -11.21
CA SER A 29 -13.48 6.85 -10.03
C SER A 29 -14.14 7.93 -9.18
N PRO A 30 -15.41 8.29 -9.49
CA PRO A 30 -16.13 9.31 -8.74
C PRO A 30 -16.63 8.78 -7.40
N GLY A 31 -17.05 9.69 -6.53
CA GLY A 31 -17.64 9.38 -5.23
C GLY A 31 -16.62 9.18 -4.10
N PRO A 32 -17.13 9.13 -2.85
CA PRO A 32 -16.29 9.03 -1.66
C PRO A 32 -15.61 7.66 -1.57
N ALA A 33 -14.40 7.66 -1.02
CA ALA A 33 -13.66 6.45 -0.69
C ALA A 33 -13.00 6.61 0.68
N SER A 34 -12.94 5.52 1.45
CA SER A 34 -12.33 5.49 2.77
C SER A 34 -11.70 4.13 3.00
N TYR A 35 -10.41 4.14 3.28
CA TYR A 35 -9.57 2.96 3.43
C TYR A 35 -8.80 2.98 4.73
N THR A 36 -8.45 1.79 5.21
CA THR A 36 -7.48 1.55 6.26
C THR A 36 -6.35 0.74 5.68
N ILE A 37 -5.14 1.23 5.87
CA ILE A 37 -3.89 0.61 5.42
C ILE A 37 -3.20 0.01 6.64
N LYS A 38 -2.76 -1.24 6.51
CA LYS A 38 -1.94 -1.94 7.50
C LYS A 38 -0.78 -2.66 6.83
N GLY A 39 0.29 -2.87 7.58
CA GLY A 39 1.41 -3.71 7.17
C GLY A 39 1.13 -5.19 7.44
N VAL A 40 1.81 -6.07 6.70
CA VAL A 40 1.82 -7.52 6.93
C VAL A 40 3.25 -7.94 7.30
N PRO A 41 3.49 -8.34 8.56
CA PRO A 41 4.81 -8.82 9.01
C PRO A 41 5.35 -9.97 8.15
N GLY A 42 6.65 -9.95 7.89
CA GLY A 42 7.36 -10.96 7.08
C GLY A 42 7.10 -10.90 5.57
N ALA A 43 6.13 -10.08 5.11
CA ALA A 43 5.81 -9.88 3.70
C ALA A 43 5.76 -11.17 2.85
N PRO A 44 4.97 -12.18 3.24
CA PRO A 44 4.93 -13.46 2.54
C PRO A 44 4.46 -13.27 1.09
N ALA A 45 4.96 -14.10 0.18
CA ALA A 45 4.38 -14.20 -1.15
C ALA A 45 2.97 -14.79 -1.04
N TRP A 46 2.03 -14.27 -1.82
CA TRP A 46 0.64 -14.72 -1.83
C TRP A 46 0.30 -15.38 -3.16
N SER A 47 -0.55 -16.40 -3.12
CA SER A 47 -1.08 -17.08 -4.31
C SER A 47 -2.58 -17.29 -4.18
N GLY A 48 -3.29 -17.27 -5.31
CA GLY A 48 -4.73 -17.47 -5.36
C GLY A 48 -5.55 -16.24 -4.96
N PHE A 49 -6.87 -16.33 -5.13
CA PHE A 49 -7.80 -15.19 -5.02
C PHE A 49 -7.91 -14.57 -3.62
N PHE A 50 -7.60 -15.33 -2.57
CA PHE A 50 -7.78 -14.92 -1.16
C PHE A 50 -6.48 -14.91 -0.36
N GLY A 51 -5.33 -14.78 -1.04
CA GLY A 51 -4.01 -14.91 -0.40
C GLY A 51 -3.70 -13.89 0.70
N VAL A 52 -4.53 -12.85 0.85
CA VAL A 52 -4.39 -11.81 1.89
C VAL A 52 -5.42 -11.93 3.03
N THR A 53 -6.41 -12.80 2.88
CA THR A 53 -7.50 -12.95 3.86
C THR A 53 -7.00 -13.62 5.13
N GLY A 54 -7.27 -13.04 6.30
CA GLY A 54 -6.93 -13.63 7.59
C GLY A 54 -5.45 -13.51 7.98
N LEU A 55 -4.64 -12.77 7.23
CA LEU A 55 -3.25 -12.50 7.61
C LEU A 55 -3.19 -11.65 8.89
N SER A 56 -2.20 -11.96 9.73
CA SER A 56 -1.82 -11.05 10.81
C SER A 56 -1.32 -9.73 10.23
N THR A 57 -1.70 -8.64 10.87
CA THR A 57 -1.37 -7.28 10.44
C THR A 57 -0.70 -6.51 11.57
N THR A 58 -0.04 -5.41 11.23
CA THR A 58 0.52 -4.47 12.20
C THR A 58 -0.55 -3.93 13.16
N ALA A 59 -0.10 -3.56 14.36
CA ALA A 59 -0.91 -2.81 15.31
C ALA A 59 -1.17 -1.40 14.78
N GLU A 60 -0.13 -0.76 14.25
CA GLU A 60 -0.23 0.52 13.55
C GLU A 60 -1.08 0.40 12.29
N SER A 61 -1.86 1.45 12.05
CA SER A 61 -2.71 1.56 10.88
C SER A 61 -2.92 3.01 10.49
N VAL A 62 -3.11 3.24 9.19
CA VAL A 62 -3.30 4.59 8.64
C VAL A 62 -4.63 4.63 7.89
N SER A 63 -5.47 5.60 8.24
CA SER A 63 -6.69 5.88 7.49
C SER A 63 -6.38 6.74 6.27
N TRP A 64 -6.96 6.39 5.12
CA TRP A 64 -6.79 7.11 3.87
C TRP A 64 -8.14 7.36 3.20
N ALA A 65 -8.47 8.62 2.96
CA ALA A 65 -9.66 9.03 2.22
C ALA A 65 -9.22 9.80 0.96
N PRO A 66 -8.87 9.10 -0.14
CA PRO A 66 -8.44 9.78 -1.34
C PRO A 66 -9.58 10.58 -1.96
N PRO A 67 -9.29 11.77 -2.54
CA PRO A 67 -10.26 12.49 -3.33
C PRO A 67 -10.68 11.66 -4.56
N GLU A 68 -11.68 12.15 -5.28
CA GLU A 68 -12.09 11.55 -6.54
C GLU A 68 -10.95 11.58 -7.56
N TRP A 69 -10.81 10.49 -8.33
CA TRP A 69 -9.83 10.42 -9.40
C TRP A 69 -10.53 10.72 -10.71
N ASN A 70 -10.40 11.97 -11.15
CA ASN A 70 -11.16 12.53 -12.28
C ASN A 70 -10.35 12.60 -13.59
N SER A 71 -9.11 12.09 -13.60
CA SER A 71 -8.24 12.15 -14.78
C SER A 71 -7.40 10.88 -14.86
N ILE A 72 -7.41 10.22 -16.02
CA ILE A 72 -6.66 8.99 -16.27
C ILE A 72 -5.17 9.32 -16.45
N GLY A 73 -4.29 8.42 -16.00
CA GLY A 73 -2.84 8.53 -16.14
C GLY A 73 -2.15 9.48 -15.17
N VAL A 74 -2.88 10.11 -14.26
CA VAL A 74 -2.28 11.00 -13.25
C VAL A 74 -1.75 10.18 -12.07
N SER A 75 -0.58 10.59 -11.57
CA SER A 75 0.01 10.11 -10.32
C SER A 75 0.56 11.33 -9.59
N GLY A 76 -0.05 11.71 -8.48
CA GLY A 76 0.30 12.91 -7.73
C GLY A 76 -0.19 12.85 -6.28
N PRO A 77 -0.13 13.98 -5.54
CA PRO A 77 -0.51 14.02 -4.13
C PRO A 77 -1.90 13.43 -3.83
N ASP A 78 -2.85 13.62 -4.74
CA ASP A 78 -4.23 13.10 -4.63
C ASP A 78 -4.34 11.57 -4.82
N GLN A 79 -3.30 10.95 -5.38
CA GLN A 79 -3.18 9.51 -5.58
C GLN A 79 -2.18 8.88 -4.60
N ARG A 80 -1.66 9.66 -3.63
CA ARG A 80 -0.80 9.16 -2.56
C ARG A 80 -1.59 8.83 -1.31
N SER A 81 -1.15 7.80 -0.59
CA SER A 81 -1.55 7.59 0.80
C SER A 81 -0.99 8.70 1.71
N PRO A 82 -1.53 8.88 2.92
CA PRO A 82 -0.84 9.59 3.99
C PRO A 82 0.45 8.86 4.38
N ASP A 83 1.22 9.49 5.27
CA ASP A 83 2.47 8.93 5.77
C ASP A 83 2.25 7.56 6.45
N LEU A 84 2.91 6.55 5.90
CA LEU A 84 2.94 5.17 6.34
C LEU A 84 4.17 4.84 7.18
N ALA A 85 5.03 5.83 7.48
CA ALA A 85 6.22 5.60 8.28
C ALA A 85 5.96 4.88 9.62
N PRO A 86 4.85 5.14 10.38
CA PRO A 86 4.55 4.36 11.58
C PRO A 86 4.43 2.85 11.32
N ILE A 87 3.73 2.47 10.24
CA ILE A 87 3.56 1.06 9.83
C ILE A 87 4.91 0.48 9.40
N VAL A 88 5.67 1.20 8.58
CA VAL A 88 6.96 0.71 8.07
C VAL A 88 7.96 0.54 9.23
N ARG A 89 8.00 1.48 10.18
CA ARG A 89 8.85 1.37 11.38
C ARG A 89 8.47 0.16 12.23
N GLU A 90 7.18 -0.12 12.43
CA GLU A 90 6.73 -1.33 13.13
C GLU A 90 7.21 -2.60 12.41
N LEU A 91 7.08 -2.65 11.08
CA LEU A 91 7.54 -3.78 10.28
C LEU A 91 9.06 -3.99 10.42
N VAL A 92 9.87 -2.93 10.31
CA VAL A 92 11.33 -3.01 10.47
C VAL A 92 11.71 -3.47 11.88
N ALA A 93 11.09 -2.88 12.92
CA ALA A 93 11.33 -3.27 14.31
C ALA A 93 10.92 -4.73 14.61
N GLY A 94 9.88 -5.21 13.93
CA GLY A 94 9.40 -6.60 14.01
C GLY A 94 10.23 -7.60 13.20
N GLY A 95 11.35 -7.18 12.61
CA GLY A 95 12.22 -8.05 11.81
C GLY A 95 11.64 -8.37 10.44
N ALA A 96 10.97 -7.41 9.79
CA ALA A 96 10.58 -7.52 8.39
C ALA A 96 11.76 -8.08 7.58
N ALA A 97 11.46 -9.09 6.76
CA ALA A 97 12.48 -9.76 5.99
C ALA A 97 13.25 -8.72 5.16
N PRO A 98 14.59 -8.73 5.16
CA PRO A 98 15.35 -7.87 4.26
C PRO A 98 14.88 -8.19 2.84
N GLY A 99 14.36 -7.17 2.15
CA GLY A 99 13.93 -7.32 0.76
C GLY A 99 12.44 -7.43 0.49
N ALA A 100 11.51 -7.24 1.44
CA ALA A 100 10.09 -7.08 1.07
C ALA A 100 9.23 -6.31 2.07
N LEU A 101 8.28 -5.54 1.55
CA LEU A 101 7.17 -4.94 2.32
C LEU A 101 5.84 -5.38 1.73
N SER A 102 4.88 -5.61 2.61
CA SER A 102 3.51 -5.95 2.22
C SER A 102 2.51 -5.10 2.99
N PHE A 103 1.49 -4.63 2.27
CA PHE A 103 0.39 -3.85 2.81
C PHE A 103 -0.95 -4.49 2.46
N VAL A 104 -1.91 -4.34 3.36
CA VAL A 104 -3.33 -4.65 3.11
C VAL A 104 -4.11 -3.35 3.19
N ILE A 105 -4.98 -3.15 2.20
CA ILE A 105 -5.88 -2.01 2.10
C ILE A 105 -7.31 -2.55 2.14
N ALA A 106 -8.09 -2.10 3.12
CA ALA A 106 -9.49 -2.49 3.30
C ALA A 106 -10.36 -1.26 3.57
N GLY A 107 -11.62 -1.28 3.14
CA GLY A 107 -12.52 -0.15 3.33
C GLY A 107 -13.66 -0.14 2.33
N SER A 108 -14.20 1.04 2.05
CA SER A 108 -15.34 1.27 1.16
C SER A 108 -15.04 2.33 0.08
N GLY A 109 -15.84 2.32 -0.98
CA GLY A 109 -15.61 3.15 -2.16
C GLY A 109 -14.59 2.55 -3.13
N ARG A 110 -14.44 3.18 -4.31
CA ARG A 110 -13.62 2.65 -5.42
C ARG A 110 -12.58 3.66 -5.87
N ARG A 111 -11.35 3.19 -6.07
CA ARG A 111 -10.30 3.86 -6.83
C ARG A 111 -9.66 2.82 -7.75
N THR A 112 -9.75 3.05 -9.06
CA THR A 112 -9.20 2.15 -10.07
C THR A 112 -7.80 2.64 -10.46
N ALA A 113 -6.80 1.85 -10.09
CA ALA A 113 -5.39 2.14 -10.37
C ALA A 113 -4.83 1.14 -11.37
N GLU A 114 -3.81 1.58 -12.09
CA GLU A 114 -2.99 0.73 -12.94
C GLU A 114 -2.37 -0.41 -12.12
N SER A 115 -2.32 -1.59 -12.73
CA SER A 115 -1.64 -2.75 -12.15
C SER A 115 -0.22 -2.87 -12.67
N PHE A 116 0.64 -3.59 -11.94
CA PHE A 116 2.03 -3.83 -12.36
C PHE A 116 2.12 -4.43 -13.77
N GLU A 117 1.25 -5.39 -14.09
CA GLU A 117 1.18 -6.02 -15.42
C GLU A 117 0.39 -5.22 -16.46
N GLY A 118 -0.28 -4.12 -16.05
CA GLY A 118 -1.11 -3.26 -16.90
C GLY A 118 -0.35 -2.12 -17.58
N GLY A 119 0.83 -1.75 -17.07
CA GLY A 119 1.73 -0.79 -17.72
C GLY A 119 2.40 0.21 -16.78
N VAL A 120 1.81 0.54 -15.63
CA VAL A 120 2.43 1.41 -14.61
C VAL A 120 2.14 0.88 -13.20
N PRO A 121 3.10 0.24 -12.51
CA PRO A 121 2.87 -0.23 -11.16
C PRO A 121 2.71 0.90 -10.14
N PRO A 122 1.96 0.66 -9.03
CA PRO A 122 2.06 1.52 -7.86
C PRO A 122 3.48 1.46 -7.30
N ARG A 123 3.96 2.59 -6.76
CA ARG A 123 5.32 2.76 -6.24
C ARG A 123 5.34 3.33 -4.83
#